data_AF-A0A2A2H917-F1
#
_entry.id   AF-A0A2A2H917-F1
#
_cell.length_a   1.000
_cell.length_b   1.000
_cell.length_c   1.000
_cell.angle_alpha   90.00
_cell.angle_beta   90.00
_cell.angle_gamma   90.00
#
_symmetry.space_group_name_H-M   'P 1'
#
loop_
_entity.id
_entity.type
_entity.pdbx_description
1 polymer ?
#
loop_
_entity_poly.entity_id
_entity_poly.type
_entity_poly.pdbx_seq_one_letter_code
_entity_poly.pdbx_strand_id
1 'polypeptide(L)'
;MSEPSNTSKPPFSSSISDKILIELDGWQIITPPTTEPTELEPFLDTTDDTVLQNLNSNHTVTIEEVEHFYDSAFDEALSYTNRLDISDLDEITLEIFMNAVYKLTASNLWNKYNIQINNDAMEGTYVVSQGGRLYKKACNILDKFVRTNFIGLHSLMNP
;
A
#
# COMPACT_ATOMS: atom_id res chain seq x y z
N MET A 1 -17.50 -16.17 18.35
CA MET A 1 -16.76 -14.98 18.82
C MET A 1 -15.31 -15.23 18.48
N SER A 2 -14.82 -14.61 17.41
CA SER A 2 -13.40 -14.68 17.04
C SER A 2 -12.69 -13.62 17.87
N GLU A 3 -11.68 -14.02 18.63
CA GLU A 3 -10.82 -13.06 19.35
C GLU A 3 -10.19 -12.11 18.34
N PRO A 4 -10.11 -10.80 18.61
CA PRO A 4 -9.32 -9.92 17.78
C PRO A 4 -7.86 -10.40 17.91
N SER A 5 -7.28 -10.84 16.80
CA SER A 5 -5.84 -11.06 16.71
C SER A 5 -5.17 -9.75 17.16
N ASN A 6 -4.46 -9.78 18.30
CA ASN A 6 -3.66 -8.67 18.79
C ASN A 6 -2.39 -8.56 17.92
N THR A 7 -2.55 -8.37 16.61
CA THR A 7 -1.44 -7.98 15.74
C THR A 7 -0.96 -6.61 16.19
N SER A 8 0.34 -6.47 16.46
CA SER A 8 0.99 -5.19 16.78
C SER A 8 1.08 -4.22 15.58
N LYS A 9 0.11 -4.31 14.64
CA LYS A 9 0.02 -3.48 13.45
C LYS A 9 -0.07 -2.02 13.87
N PRO A 10 0.81 -1.14 13.37
CA PRO A 10 0.70 0.29 13.63
C PRO A 10 -0.65 0.81 13.16
N PRO A 11 -1.34 1.64 13.96
CA PRO A 11 -2.61 2.22 13.57
C PRO A 11 -2.43 3.06 12.31
N PHE A 12 -3.40 2.97 11.39
CA PHE A 12 -3.37 3.80 10.19
C PHE A 12 -3.42 5.28 10.56
N SER A 13 -2.70 6.11 9.80
CA SER A 13 -2.58 7.55 10.07
C SER A 13 -2.28 8.32 8.78
N SER A 14 -2.45 9.64 8.82
CA SER A 14 -2.07 10.51 7.69
C SER A 14 -0.60 10.36 7.30
N SER A 15 0.30 10.18 8.26
CA SER A 15 1.72 9.96 7.93
C SER A 15 1.94 8.65 7.16
N ILE A 16 1.16 7.61 7.45
CA ILE A 16 1.22 6.35 6.68
C ILE A 16 0.67 6.58 5.27
N SER A 17 -0.45 7.29 5.14
CA SER A 17 -1.03 7.58 3.83
C SER A 17 -0.07 8.40 2.96
N ASP A 18 0.62 9.38 3.52
CA ASP A 18 1.60 10.19 2.79
C ASP A 18 2.76 9.32 2.27
N LYS A 19 3.28 8.41 3.12
CA LYS A 19 4.34 7.46 2.73
C LYS A 19 3.91 6.53 1.60
N ILE A 20 2.64 6.13 1.56
CA ILE A 20 2.09 5.30 0.48
C ILE A 20 1.97 6.12 -0.81
N LEU A 21 1.42 7.34 -0.75
CA LEU A 21 1.18 8.18 -1.92
C LEU A 21 2.46 8.69 -2.57
N ILE A 22 3.58 8.83 -1.83
CA ILE A 22 4.89 9.15 -2.41
C ILE A 22 5.31 8.13 -3.50
N GLU A 23 4.82 6.88 -3.44
CA GLU A 23 5.11 5.86 -4.46
C GLU A 23 4.19 5.98 -5.69
N LEU A 24 3.15 6.81 -5.62
CA LEU A 24 2.08 6.97 -6.59
C LEU A 24 2.01 8.41 -7.10
N ASP A 25 2.91 8.73 -8.03
CA ASP A 25 3.02 10.07 -8.61
C ASP A 25 1.68 10.56 -9.20
N GLY A 26 1.27 11.76 -8.79
CA GLY A 26 0.00 12.38 -9.19
C GLY A 26 -1.27 11.79 -8.55
N TRP A 27 -1.16 11.03 -7.44
CA TRP A 27 -2.33 10.55 -6.69
C TRP A 27 -2.64 11.46 -5.51
N GLN A 28 -3.93 11.62 -5.19
CA GLN A 28 -4.41 12.46 -4.09
C GLN A 28 -5.49 11.78 -3.27
N ILE A 29 -5.53 12.07 -1.98
CA ILE A 29 -6.65 11.69 -1.11
C ILE A 29 -7.78 12.69 -1.27
N ILE A 30 -8.97 12.18 -1.54
CA ILE A 30 -10.21 12.95 -1.47
C ILE A 30 -10.95 12.58 -0.18
N THR A 31 -11.43 13.60 0.51
CA THR A 31 -12.45 13.42 1.53
C THR A 31 -13.78 13.31 0.80
N PRO A 32 -14.57 12.23 0.95
CA PRO A 32 -15.89 12.19 0.34
C PRO A 32 -16.69 13.41 0.82
N PRO A 33 -17.43 14.10 -0.07
CA PRO A 33 -18.30 15.17 0.38
C PRO A 33 -19.30 14.57 1.36
N THR A 34 -19.31 15.09 2.59
CA THR A 34 -20.34 14.78 3.57
C THR A 34 -21.68 15.09 2.92
N THR A 35 -22.43 14.07 2.56
CA THR A 35 -23.72 14.22 1.87
C THR A 35 -24.68 15.04 2.71
N GLU A 36 -24.89 16.29 2.35
CA GLU A 36 -26.24 16.79 2.13
C GLU A 36 -26.44 16.97 0.62
N PRO A 37 -27.53 16.46 0.02
CA PRO A 37 -27.84 16.72 -1.37
C PRO A 37 -28.36 18.15 -1.46
N THR A 38 -27.47 19.13 -1.56
CA THR A 38 -27.87 20.46 -2.04
C THR A 38 -27.93 20.37 -3.56
N GLU A 39 -29.11 20.56 -4.12
CA GLU A 39 -29.34 20.70 -5.55
C GLU A 39 -28.26 21.61 -6.16
N LEU A 40 -27.57 21.12 -7.19
CA LEU A 40 -26.56 21.88 -7.94
C LEU A 40 -27.26 23.05 -8.66
N GLU A 41 -27.34 24.20 -8.01
CA GLU A 41 -27.41 25.46 -8.75
C GLU A 41 -26.02 25.78 -9.32
N PRO A 42 -25.90 26.16 -10.62
CA PRO A 42 -24.63 26.50 -11.21
C PRO A 42 -24.30 27.95 -10.85
N PHE A 43 -23.68 28.17 -9.69
CA PHE A 43 -22.99 29.43 -9.42
C PHE A 43 -21.54 29.20 -9.02
N LEU A 44 -20.67 29.52 -10.00
CA LEU A 44 -19.27 29.84 -9.83
C LEU A 44 -19.11 30.91 -8.75
N ASP A 45 -18.66 30.52 -7.55
CA ASP A 45 -17.81 31.36 -6.70
C ASP A 45 -17.18 30.55 -5.55
N THR A 46 -16.21 29.69 -5.85
CA THR A 46 -15.25 29.27 -4.80
C THR A 46 -13.85 29.31 -5.38
N THR A 47 -12.99 30.02 -4.67
CA THR A 47 -11.61 30.35 -4.98
C THR A 47 -10.76 29.11 -5.26
N ASP A 48 -10.60 28.84 -6.55
CA ASP A 48 -9.50 28.27 -7.36
C ASP A 48 -8.40 27.36 -6.77
N ASP A 49 -8.13 27.26 -5.47
CA ASP A 49 -7.01 26.43 -4.98
C ASP A 49 -7.36 24.93 -4.90
N THR A 50 -8.60 24.58 -4.56
CA THR A 50 -9.05 23.19 -4.52
C THR A 50 -9.33 22.63 -5.92
N VAL A 51 -9.73 23.48 -6.86
CA VAL A 51 -9.90 23.11 -8.27
C VAL A 51 -8.54 22.98 -8.97
N LEU A 52 -7.58 23.88 -8.67
CA LEU A 52 -6.20 23.76 -9.17
C LEU A 52 -5.45 22.56 -8.59
N GLN A 53 -5.69 22.16 -7.34
CA GLN A 53 -5.12 20.93 -6.78
C GLN A 53 -5.61 19.67 -7.50
N ASN A 54 -6.89 19.64 -7.89
CA ASN A 54 -7.48 18.53 -8.65
C ASN A 54 -7.07 18.50 -10.14
N LEU A 55 -6.56 19.59 -10.70
CA LEU A 55 -6.11 19.65 -12.10
C LEU A 55 -4.78 18.91 -12.35
N ASN A 56 -4.00 18.62 -11.31
CA ASN A 56 -2.71 17.92 -11.40
C ASN A 56 -2.75 16.46 -10.91
N SER A 57 -3.90 15.97 -10.40
CA SER A 57 -4.04 14.58 -10.00
C SER A 57 -4.59 13.73 -11.14
N ASN A 58 -3.87 12.65 -11.48
CA ASN A 58 -4.33 11.69 -12.48
C ASN A 58 -5.32 10.68 -11.86
N HIS A 59 -5.26 10.49 -10.53
CA HIS A 59 -6.11 9.59 -9.78
C HIS A 59 -6.42 10.14 -8.38
N THR A 60 -7.63 9.85 -7.91
CA THR A 60 -8.10 10.17 -6.55
C THR A 60 -8.53 8.91 -5.83
N VAL A 61 -8.22 8.85 -4.52
CA VAL A 61 -8.56 7.73 -3.62
C VAL A 61 -9.10 8.27 -2.30
N THR A 62 -9.95 7.53 -1.60
CA THR A 62 -10.38 7.94 -0.25
C THR A 62 -9.40 7.43 0.81
N ILE A 63 -9.42 8.05 1.99
CA ILE A 63 -8.56 7.62 3.11
C ILE A 63 -8.90 6.20 3.56
N GLU A 64 -10.19 5.84 3.60
CA GLU A 64 -10.66 4.51 3.99
C GLU A 64 -10.22 3.44 3.00
N GLU A 65 -10.14 3.80 1.71
CA GLU A 65 -9.63 2.90 0.70
C GLU A 65 -8.13 2.64 0.89
N VAL A 66 -7.33 3.68 1.13
CA VAL A 66 -5.90 3.53 1.39
C VAL A 66 -5.67 2.68 2.64
N GLU A 67 -6.47 2.89 3.69
CA GLU A 67 -6.44 2.09 4.92
C GLU A 67 -6.76 0.60 4.63
N HIS A 68 -7.80 0.33 3.84
CA HIS A 68 -8.17 -1.04 3.48
C HIS A 68 -7.06 -1.78 2.73
N PHE A 69 -6.40 -1.11 1.78
CA PHE A 69 -5.26 -1.69 1.07
C PHE A 69 -4.01 -1.80 1.95
N TYR A 70 -3.82 -0.89 2.91
CA TYR A 70 -2.75 -0.97 3.89
C TYR A 70 -2.91 -2.20 4.78
N ASP A 71 -4.11 -2.43 5.29
CA ASP A 71 -4.42 -3.58 6.12
C ASP A 71 -4.16 -4.90 5.39
N SER A 72 -4.66 -5.00 4.16
CA SER A 72 -4.44 -6.18 3.31
C SER A 72 -2.96 -6.41 3.01
N ALA A 73 -2.21 -5.34 2.72
CA ALA A 73 -0.78 -5.41 2.44
C ALA A 73 0.04 -5.80 3.68
N PHE A 74 -0.37 -5.37 4.87
CA PHE A 74 0.28 -5.72 6.12
C PHE A 74 0.15 -7.22 6.39
N ASP A 75 -1.06 -7.77 6.25
CA ASP A 75 -1.32 -9.19 6.42
C ASP A 75 -0.58 -10.04 5.37
N GLU A 76 -0.52 -9.55 4.12
CA GLU A 76 0.26 -10.18 3.05
C GLU A 76 1.76 -10.21 3.39
N ALA A 77 2.31 -9.11 3.92
CA ALA A 77 3.72 -9.05 4.31
C ALA A 77 4.05 -9.99 5.49
N LEU A 78 3.16 -10.10 6.48
CA LEU A 78 3.29 -11.06 7.57
C LEU A 78 3.29 -12.50 7.03
N SER A 79 2.32 -12.83 6.18
CA SER A 79 2.21 -14.14 5.55
C SER A 79 3.44 -14.49 4.72
N TYR A 80 3.90 -13.55 3.88
CA TYR A 80 5.08 -13.71 3.03
C TYR A 80 6.34 -14.00 3.85
N THR A 81 6.50 -13.32 4.98
CA THR A 81 7.66 -13.46 5.87
C THR A 81 7.51 -14.59 6.89
N ASN A 82 6.37 -15.30 6.87
CA ASN A 82 6.00 -16.33 7.85
C ASN A 82 6.08 -15.82 9.30
N ARG A 83 5.59 -14.60 9.52
CA ARG A 83 5.54 -13.92 10.82
C ARG A 83 4.11 -13.83 11.32
N LEU A 84 3.92 -13.98 12.63
CA LEU A 84 2.62 -13.77 13.28
C LEU A 84 2.39 -12.31 13.68
N ASP A 85 3.47 -11.60 14.03
CA ASP A 85 3.48 -10.18 14.34
C ASP A 85 4.85 -9.54 14.03
N ILE A 86 5.01 -8.27 14.44
CA ILE A 86 6.21 -7.45 14.26
C ILE A 86 6.77 -6.95 15.61
N SER A 87 6.29 -7.50 16.73
CA SER A 87 6.59 -7.00 18.07
C SER A 87 8.04 -7.20 18.49
N ASP A 88 8.72 -8.17 17.89
CA ASP A 88 10.11 -8.53 18.11
C ASP A 88 11.09 -7.74 17.21
N LEU A 89 10.58 -6.93 16.28
CA LEU A 89 11.43 -6.11 15.41
C LEU A 89 11.93 -4.87 16.15
N ASP A 90 13.24 -4.62 16.07
CA ASP A 90 13.78 -3.32 16.46
C ASP A 90 13.27 -2.20 15.52
N GLU A 91 13.44 -0.95 15.94
CA GLU A 91 12.91 0.22 15.23
C GLU A 91 13.35 0.30 13.75
N ILE A 92 14.62 0.01 13.46
CA ILE A 92 15.17 0.07 12.11
C ILE A 92 14.58 -1.06 11.25
N THR A 93 14.55 -2.27 11.81
CA THR A 93 14.01 -3.44 11.13
C THR A 93 12.50 -3.31 10.88
N LEU A 94 11.77 -2.73 11.85
CA LEU A 94 10.37 -2.38 11.72
C LEU A 94 10.14 -1.36 10.60
N GLU A 95 10.93 -0.30 10.54
CA GLU A 95 10.81 0.71 9.48
C GLU A 95 11.04 0.11 8.08
N ILE A 96 12.03 -0.78 7.95
CA ILE A 96 12.29 -1.51 6.71
C ILE A 96 11.10 -2.40 6.32
N PHE A 97 10.50 -3.10 7.30
CA PHE A 97 9.31 -3.91 7.07
C PHE A 97 8.14 -3.05 6.60
N MET A 98 7.87 -1.93 7.29
CA MET A 98 6.79 -1.02 6.94
C MET A 98 6.97 -0.39 5.56
N ASN A 99 8.21 -0.11 5.13
CA ASN A 99 8.48 0.35 3.77
C ASN A 99 8.06 -0.67 2.71
N ALA A 100 8.20 -1.97 2.98
CA ALA A 100 7.68 -3.00 2.09
C ALA A 100 6.14 -2.98 2.05
N VAL A 101 5.49 -2.84 3.21
CA VAL A 101 4.02 -2.73 3.31
C VAL A 101 3.53 -1.53 2.49
N TYR A 102 4.13 -0.35 2.64
CA TYR A 102 3.72 0.84 1.87
C TYR A 102 3.83 0.62 0.35
N LYS A 103 4.87 -0.09 -0.11
CA LYS A 103 5.05 -0.42 -1.53
C LYS A 103 4.05 -1.46 -2.03
N LEU A 104 3.67 -2.43 -1.20
CA LEU A 104 2.58 -3.37 -1.50
C LEU A 104 1.25 -2.64 -1.60
N THR A 105 0.94 -1.75 -0.65
CA THR A 105 -0.27 -0.92 -0.68
C THR A 105 -0.32 -0.09 -1.96
N ALA A 106 0.76 0.61 -2.28
CA ALA A 106 0.87 1.40 -3.51
C ALA A 106 0.73 0.53 -4.77
N SER A 107 1.36 -0.65 -4.81
CA SER A 107 1.20 -1.60 -5.91
C SER A 107 -0.26 -1.99 -6.12
N ASN A 108 -0.96 -2.33 -5.04
CA ASN A 108 -2.34 -2.81 -5.08
C ASN A 108 -3.30 -1.69 -5.50
N LEU A 109 -3.10 -0.48 -4.98
CA LEU A 109 -3.81 0.71 -5.44
C LEU A 109 -3.58 0.94 -6.93
N TRP A 110 -2.33 0.95 -7.39
CA TRP A 110 -2.02 1.17 -8.80
C TRP A 110 -2.74 0.15 -9.70
N ASN A 111 -2.66 -1.15 -9.33
CA ASN A 111 -3.28 -2.23 -10.08
C ASN A 111 -4.81 -2.15 -10.11
N LYS A 112 -5.47 -1.66 -9.04
CA LYS A 112 -6.93 -1.45 -9.01
C LYS A 112 -7.37 -0.48 -10.11
N TYR A 113 -6.66 0.63 -10.28
CA TYR A 113 -7.07 1.71 -11.19
C TYR A 113 -6.48 1.58 -12.60
N ASN A 114 -5.44 0.77 -12.78
CA ASN A 114 -4.72 0.63 -14.05
C ASN A 114 -4.75 -0.80 -14.58
N ILE A 115 -5.91 -1.46 -14.48
CA ILE A 115 -6.11 -2.81 -15.04
C ILE A 115 -5.90 -2.74 -16.55
N GLN A 116 -4.80 -3.34 -17.03
CA GLN A 116 -4.58 -3.50 -18.47
C GLN A 116 -5.54 -4.57 -18.99
N ILE A 117 -6.42 -4.18 -19.92
CA ILE A 117 -7.10 -5.14 -20.78
C ILE A 117 -6.02 -5.60 -21.77
N ASN A 118 -5.51 -6.82 -21.60
CA ASN A 118 -4.61 -7.43 -22.57
C ASN A 118 -5.36 -7.56 -23.90
N ASN A 119 -5.08 -6.65 -24.83
CA ASN A 119 -5.36 -6.90 -26.23
C ASN A 119 -4.26 -7.85 -26.71
N ASP A 120 -4.64 -9.05 -27.16
CA ASP A 120 -3.77 -10.13 -27.66
C ASP A 120 -2.87 -9.75 -28.87
N ALA A 121 -2.67 -8.45 -29.16
CA ALA A 121 -2.09 -7.94 -30.40
C ALA A 121 -0.62 -7.48 -30.29
N MET A 122 0.05 -7.62 -29.14
CA MET A 122 1.47 -7.25 -29.00
C MET A 122 2.32 -8.39 -28.42
N GLU A 123 2.60 -9.38 -29.26
CA GLU A 123 3.73 -10.30 -29.02
C GLU A 123 5.05 -9.52 -29.06
N GLY A 124 5.80 -9.51 -27.95
CA GLY A 124 7.25 -9.29 -28.01
C GLY A 124 7.88 -8.40 -26.94
N THR A 125 7.12 -7.59 -26.19
CA THR A 125 7.73 -6.75 -25.13
C THR A 125 6.86 -6.70 -23.88
N TYR A 126 7.19 -7.49 -22.86
CA TYR A 126 6.56 -7.39 -21.55
C TYR A 126 7.10 -6.17 -20.81
N VAL A 127 6.36 -5.07 -20.83
CA VAL A 127 6.68 -3.89 -20.02
C VAL A 127 6.08 -4.08 -18.63
N VAL A 128 6.92 -4.23 -17.61
CA VAL A 128 6.46 -4.33 -16.22
C VAL A 128 5.75 -3.04 -15.83
N SER A 129 4.47 -3.15 -15.46
CA SER A 129 3.65 -2.03 -14.99
C SER A 129 4.24 -1.38 -13.74
N GLN A 130 3.82 -0.15 -13.42
CA GLN A 130 4.29 0.50 -12.18
C GLN A 130 3.89 -0.30 -10.94
N GLY A 131 2.67 -0.85 -10.90
CA GLY A 131 2.24 -1.76 -9.84
C GLY A 131 3.17 -2.98 -9.74
N GLY A 132 3.48 -3.65 -10.86
CA GLY A 132 4.42 -4.78 -10.87
C GLY A 132 5.83 -4.41 -10.41
N ARG A 133 6.32 -3.19 -10.70
CA ARG A 133 7.61 -2.70 -10.21
C ARG A 133 7.60 -2.48 -8.70
N LEU A 134 6.52 -1.90 -8.16
CA LEU A 134 6.35 -1.67 -6.72
C LEU A 134 6.25 -2.99 -5.96
N TYR A 135 5.46 -3.94 -6.46
CA TYR A 135 5.36 -5.30 -5.93
C TYR A 135 6.74 -5.96 -5.82
N LYS A 136 7.49 -5.97 -6.93
CA LYS A 136 8.85 -6.56 -6.96
C LYS A 136 9.79 -5.89 -5.94
N LYS A 137 9.73 -4.56 -5.78
CA LYS A 137 10.53 -3.85 -4.78
C LYS A 137 10.15 -4.27 -3.36
N ALA A 138 8.85 -4.43 -3.08
CA ALA A 138 8.39 -4.89 -1.78
C ALA A 138 8.88 -6.31 -1.46
N CYS A 139 8.74 -7.26 -2.39
CA CYS A 139 9.25 -8.62 -2.22
C CYS A 139 10.76 -8.64 -1.94
N ASN A 140 11.55 -7.86 -2.68
CA ASN A 140 13.00 -7.77 -2.45
C ASN A 140 13.35 -7.26 -1.04
N ILE A 141 12.50 -6.42 -0.43
CA ILE A 141 12.67 -5.98 0.96
C ILE A 141 12.30 -7.12 1.91
N LEU A 142 11.14 -7.75 1.70
CA LEU A 142 10.61 -8.82 2.55
C LEU A 142 11.47 -10.09 2.51
N ASP A 143 12.15 -10.38 1.41
CA ASP A 143 13.08 -11.51 1.26
C ASP A 143 14.18 -11.52 2.35
N LYS A 144 14.55 -10.34 2.85
CA LYS A 144 15.54 -10.19 3.93
C LYS A 144 15.05 -10.73 5.26
N PHE A 145 13.73 -10.78 5.47
CA PHE A 145 13.09 -11.27 6.68
C PHE A 145 12.85 -12.78 6.62
N VAL A 146 12.66 -13.33 5.42
CA VAL A 146 12.48 -14.78 5.19
C VAL A 146 13.77 -15.56 5.49
N ARG A 147 14.94 -15.01 5.13
CA ARG A 147 16.23 -15.72 5.22
C ARG A 147 16.80 -15.83 6.64
N THR A 148 16.32 -15.03 7.59
CA THR A 148 16.87 -14.98 8.96
C THR A 148 16.42 -16.14 9.84
N ASN A 149 15.36 -16.86 9.47
CA ASN A 149 14.78 -17.94 10.27
C ASN A 149 15.44 -19.32 10.10
N PHE A 150 16.36 -19.50 9.14
CA PHE A 150 16.93 -20.84 8.85
C PHE A 150 18.20 -21.22 9.62
N ILE A 151 18.85 -20.30 10.33
CA ILE A 151 20.15 -20.58 10.97
C ILE A 151 20.00 -21.21 12.37
N GLY A 152 18.81 -21.14 12.99
CA GLY A 152 18.57 -21.64 14.35
C GLY A 152 18.36 -23.15 14.50
N LEU A 153 18.02 -23.87 13.42
CA LEU A 153 17.70 -25.31 13.50
C LEU A 153 18.90 -26.24 13.32
N HIS A 154 19.97 -25.78 12.65
CA HIS A 154 21.14 -26.62 12.40
C HIS A 154 22.13 -26.68 13.57
N SER A 155 21.98 -25.80 14.57
CA SER A 155 22.79 -25.78 15.80
C SER A 155 22.32 -26.79 16.86
N LEU A 156 21.07 -27.28 16.75
CA LEU A 156 20.46 -28.21 17.72
C LEU A 156 20.58 -29.69 17.30
N MET A 157 21.26 -29.99 16.18
CA MET A 157 21.37 -31.36 15.64
C MET A 157 22.78 -31.96 15.66
N ASN A 158 23.75 -31.32 16.33
CA ASN A 158 25.04 -31.95 16.61
C ASN A 158 25.12 -32.36 18.08
N PRO A 159 24.93 -33.66 18.42
CA PRO A 159 25.23 -34.20 19.74
C PRO A 159 26.72 -34.20 20.07
#